data_AF-A0A845YQE6-F1
#
_entry.id   AF-A0A845YQE6-F1
#
_cell.length_a   1.000
_cell.length_b   1.000
_cell.length_c   1.000
_cell.angle_alpha   90.00
_cell.angle_beta   90.00
_cell.angle_gamma   90.00
#
_symmetry.space_group_name_H-M   'P 1'
#
loop_
_entity.id
_entity.type
_entity.pdbx_description
1 polymer ?
#
loop_
_entity_poly.entity_id
_entity_poly.type
_entity_poly.pdbx_seq_one_letter_code
_entity_poly.pdbx_strand_id
1 'polypeptide(L)' 'SALDSAAGIGFSVDSDFAIVTDDDDVDNSSAFIVYSEESGGLFYNTGDDSTQFAILDGAPTITEDNFQIR' A
#
# COMPACT_ATOMS: atom_id res chain seq x y z
N SER A 1 2.81 -1.60 15.08
CA SER A 1 3.97 -0.79 14.65
C SER A 1 3.44 0.39 13.82
N ALA A 2 4.23 1.43 13.61
CA ALA A 2 3.84 2.56 12.75
C ALA A 2 4.77 2.59 11.53
N LEU A 3 4.27 3.12 10.41
CA LEU A 3 5.06 3.40 9.22
C LEU A 3 6.23 4.33 9.58
N ASP A 4 7.48 3.91 9.33
CA ASP A 4 8.67 4.71 9.60
C ASP A 4 9.37 5.06 8.29
N SER A 5 9.01 6.23 7.73
CA SER A 5 9.57 6.73 6.47
C SER A 5 10.03 8.18 6.61
N ALA A 6 11.21 8.47 6.10
CA ALA A 6 11.68 9.83 5.93
C ALA A 6 10.84 10.58 4.89
N ALA A 7 10.68 11.89 5.10
CA ALA A 7 10.04 12.75 4.11
C ALA A 7 10.84 12.74 2.79
N GLY A 8 10.15 12.59 1.66
CA GLY A 8 10.81 12.36 0.38
C GLY A 8 9.91 11.69 -0.65
N ILE A 9 10.50 11.34 -1.79
CA ILE A 9 9.87 10.47 -2.77
C ILE A 9 10.03 9.03 -2.26
N GLY A 10 8.94 8.27 -2.29
CA GLY A 10 8.89 6.88 -1.91
C GLY A 10 8.88 6.59 -0.42
N PHE A 11 8.70 5.32 -0.10
CA PHE A 11 8.90 4.78 1.24
C PHE A 11 10.39 4.60 1.50
N SER A 12 10.83 4.85 2.74
CA SER A 12 12.23 4.61 3.14
C SER A 12 12.54 3.14 3.39
N VAL A 13 11.48 2.34 3.56
CA VAL A 13 11.55 0.90 3.76
C VAL A 13 10.66 0.26 2.70
N ASP A 14 11.27 -0.41 1.72
CA ASP A 14 10.55 -0.97 0.57
C ASP A 14 9.41 -1.91 1.00
N SER A 15 9.61 -2.68 2.08
CA SER A 15 8.61 -3.62 2.60
C SER A 15 7.40 -2.96 3.28
N ASP A 16 7.41 -1.64 3.45
CA ASP A 16 6.25 -0.90 3.99
C ASP A 16 5.15 -0.72 2.94
N PHE A 17 5.48 -0.96 1.66
CA PHE A 17 4.53 -0.99 0.54
C PHE A 17 4.51 -2.38 -0.10
N ALA A 18 3.32 -2.86 -0.44
CA ALA A 18 3.15 -4.09 -1.22
C ALA A 18 2.09 -3.93 -2.29
N ILE A 19 2.22 -4.73 -3.34
CA ILE A 19 1.26 -4.87 -4.41
C ILE A 19 0.71 -6.29 -4.35
N VAL A 20 -0.61 -6.42 -4.39
CA VAL A 20 -1.32 -7.69 -4.45
C VAL A 20 -2.20 -7.73 -5.70
N THR A 21 -2.47 -8.94 -6.21
CA THR A 21 -3.23 -9.12 -7.44
C THR A 21 -4.74 -9.27 -7.21
N ASP A 22 -5.16 -9.44 -5.96
CA ASP A 22 -6.54 -9.73 -5.54
C ASP A 22 -6.83 -8.99 -4.22
N ASP A 23 -8.04 -8.47 -4.05
CA ASP A 23 -8.45 -7.79 -2.82
C ASP A 23 -8.40 -8.72 -1.58
N ASP A 24 -8.62 -10.03 -1.75
CA ASP A 24 -8.58 -11.01 -0.65
C ASP A 24 -7.15 -11.19 -0.09
N ASP A 25 -6.12 -10.81 -0.84
CA ASP A 25 -4.72 -10.89 -0.41
C ASP A 25 -4.27 -9.67 0.42
N VAL A 26 -5.09 -8.63 0.50
CA VAL A 26 -4.74 -7.39 1.22
C VAL A 26 -4.45 -7.68 2.70
N ASP A 27 -5.32 -8.43 3.36
CA ASP A 27 -5.20 -8.76 4.79
C ASP A 27 -4.03 -9.71 5.08
N ASN A 28 -3.57 -10.47 4.08
CA ASN A 28 -2.44 -11.39 4.21
C ASN A 28 -1.09 -10.70 4.08
N SER A 29 -1.06 -9.45 3.60
CA SER A 29 0.17 -8.68 3.45
C SER A 29 0.76 -8.29 4.80
N SER A 30 2.10 -8.26 4.89
CA SER A 30 2.82 -7.72 6.03
C SER A 30 3.19 -6.23 5.89
N ALA A 31 2.90 -5.63 4.73
CA ALA A 31 3.17 -4.22 4.46
C ALA A 31 2.12 -3.32 5.10
N PHE A 32 2.48 -2.10 5.47
CA PHE A 32 1.54 -1.14 6.04
C PHE A 32 0.60 -0.55 4.99
N ILE A 33 1.10 -0.29 3.79
CA ILE A 33 0.32 0.19 2.66
C ILE A 33 0.27 -0.91 1.63
N VAL A 34 -0.94 -1.31 1.26
CA VAL A 34 -1.16 -2.37 0.27
C VAL A 34 -1.95 -1.78 -0.88
N TYR A 35 -1.49 -2.01 -2.09
CA TYR A 35 -2.18 -1.69 -3.32
C TYR A 35 -2.72 -2.96 -3.98
N SER A 36 -4.00 -2.99 -4.30
CA SER A 36 -4.61 -4.08 -5.08
C SER A 36 -4.70 -3.71 -6.55
N GLU A 37 -4.07 -4.51 -7.42
CA GLU A 37 -4.17 -4.37 -8.87
C GLU A 37 -5.55 -4.78 -9.42
N GLU A 38 -6.35 -5.53 -8.64
CA GLU A 38 -7.70 -5.92 -9.04
C GLU A 38 -8.65 -4.71 -9.03
N SER A 39 -8.67 -3.99 -7.91
CA SER A 39 -9.62 -2.91 -7.67
C SER A 39 -9.03 -1.51 -7.85
N GLY A 40 -7.70 -1.40 -7.88
CA GLY A 40 -7.00 -0.13 -7.71
C GLY A 40 -7.03 0.37 -6.25
N GLY A 41 -7.46 -0.45 -5.30
CA GLY A 41 -7.61 -0.07 -3.90
C GLY A 41 -6.28 0.18 -3.21
N LEU A 42 -6.23 1.22 -2.37
CA LEU A 42 -5.14 1.47 -1.42
C LEU A 42 -5.65 1.27 0.00
N PHE A 43 -4.93 0.44 0.75
CA PHE A 43 -5.33 -0.02 2.07
C PHE A 43 -4.23 0.29 3.09
N TYR A 44 -4.65 0.65 4.29
CA TYR A 44 -3.80 0.64 5.47
C TYR A 44 -4.00 -0.70 6.17
N ASN A 45 -2.96 -1.52 6.22
CA ASN A 45 -2.96 -2.83 6.84
C ASN A 45 -2.23 -2.78 8.20
N THR A 46 -2.90 -3.29 9.24
CA THR A 46 -2.40 -3.32 10.63
C THR A 46 -1.91 -4.70 11.08
N GLY A 47 -1.95 -5.68 10.20
CA GLY A 47 -1.66 -7.10 10.42
C GLY A 47 -2.88 -7.92 10.82
N ASP A 48 -3.82 -7.34 11.57
CA ASP A 48 -5.05 -8.01 12.01
C ASP A 48 -6.30 -7.62 11.18
N ASP A 49 -6.20 -6.50 10.46
CA ASP A 49 -7.28 -5.91 9.66
C ASP A 49 -6.69 -4.90 8.66
N SER A 50 -7.41 -4.66 7.57
CA SER A 50 -7.09 -3.62 6.59
C SER A 50 -8.26 -2.67 6.37
N THR A 51 -7.94 -1.40 6.14
CA THR A 51 -8.95 -0.38 5.84
C THR A 51 -8.59 0.32 4.54
N GLN A 52 -9.48 0.26 3.56
CA GLN A 52 -9.34 0.99 2.32
C GLN A 52 -9.49 2.50 2.57
N PHE A 53 -8.54 3.28 2.09
CA PHE A 53 -8.56 4.74 2.22
C PHE A 53 -8.60 5.48 0.88
N ALA A 54 -8.28 4.81 -0.22
CA ALA A 54 -8.41 5.36 -1.57
C ALA A 54 -8.62 4.27 -2.62
N ILE A 55 -9.10 4.67 -3.80
CA ILE A 55 -9.15 3.87 -5.02
C ILE A 55 -8.46 4.68 -6.12
N LEU A 56 -7.54 4.05 -6.84
CA LEU A 56 -6.91 4.60 -8.03
C LEU A 56 -7.65 4.07 -9.25
N ASP A 57 -8.50 4.92 -9.85
CA ASP A 57 -9.33 4.54 -10.99
C ASP A 57 -8.50 3.96 -12.13
N GLY A 58 -8.96 2.81 -12.66
CA GLY A 58 -8.30 2.10 -13.74
C GLY A 58 -7.13 1.21 -13.31
N ALA A 59 -6.92 1.04 -12.00
CA ALA A 59 -5.89 0.18 -11.41
C ALA A 59 -4.51 0.38 -12.08
N PRO A 60 -3.94 1.61 -12.01
CA PRO A 60 -2.65 1.90 -12.63
C PRO A 60 -1.52 1.04 -12.06
N THR A 61 -0.52 0.74 -12.87
CA THR A 61 0.74 0.18 -12.36
C THR A 61 1.47 1.26 -11.55
N ILE A 62 1.64 1.01 -10.26
CA ILE A 62 2.39 1.88 -9.34
C ILE A 62 3.45 1.07 -8.58
N THR A 63 4.44 1.76 -8.05
CA THR A 63 5.45 1.25 -7.11
C THR A 63 5.53 2.17 -5.89
N GLU A 64 6.32 1.78 -4.90
CA GLU A 64 6.65 2.59 -3.73
C GLU A 64 7.16 3.99 -4.10
N ASP A 65 7.87 4.13 -5.22
CA ASP A 65 8.40 5.41 -5.73
C ASP A 65 7.33 6.39 -6.20
N ASN A 66 6.08 5.94 -6.41
CA ASN A 66 5.00 6.82 -6.81
C ASN A 66 4.41 7.65 -5.66
N PHE A 67 4.84 7.38 -4.43
CA PHE A 67 4.39 8.12 -3.24
C PHE A 67 5.33 9.28 -2.91
N GLN A 68 4.79 10.29 -2.23
CA GLN A 68 5.60 11.35 -1.64
C GLN A 68 5.21 11.55 -0.17
N ILE A 69 6.14 11.25 0.73
CA ILE A 69 5.97 11.40 2.17
C ILE A 69 6.30 12.84 2.56
N ARG A 70 5.42 13.49 3.33
CA ARG A 70 5.45 14.92 3.66
C ARG A 70 5.24 15.13 5.15
#